data_AF-A0A101XMA1-F1
#
_entry.id   AF-A0A101XMA1-F1
#
_cell.length_a   1.000
_cell.length_b   1.000
_cell.length_c   1.000
_cell.angle_alpha   90.00
_cell.angle_beta   90.00
_cell.angle_gamma   90.00
#
_symmetry.space_group_name_H-M   'P 1'
#
loop_
_entity.id
_entity.type
_entity.pdbx_description
1 polymer ?
#
loop_
_entity_poly.entity_id
_entity_poly.type
_entity_poly.pdbx_seq_one_letter_code
_entity_poly.pdbx_strand_id
1 'polypeptide(L)'
;MSPLKPAVHVYLMTQITNIYADFKKIEELVARGLWVAVKYARGTCVSFTPKKVLEYAEFNEAIPVVLTLVKHILKQLNDDGYLQMDSSRSIVRYRLCRDSRLWDLIKQSGGPEDVLKFIEEVIE
;
A
#
# COMPACT_ATOMS: atom_id res chain seq x y z
N MET A 1 26.97 -11.17 -12.97
CA MET A 1 26.12 -9.97 -12.94
C MET A 1 27.03 -8.80 -12.61
N SER A 2 27.36 -7.95 -13.58
CA SER A 2 28.30 -6.84 -13.37
C SER A 2 27.65 -5.78 -12.46
N PRO A 3 28.41 -5.17 -11.53
CA PRO A 3 27.86 -4.14 -10.67
C PRO A 3 27.38 -2.94 -11.51
N LEU A 4 26.29 -2.32 -11.07
CA LEU A 4 25.78 -1.10 -11.68
C LEU A 4 26.85 0.00 -11.62
N LYS A 5 26.92 0.83 -12.67
CA LYS A 5 27.83 1.97 -12.70
C LYS A 5 27.54 2.90 -11.51
N PRO A 6 28.56 3.51 -10.88
CA PRO A 6 28.40 4.32 -9.67
C PRO A 6 27.32 5.42 -9.78
N ALA A 7 27.22 6.09 -10.93
CA ALA A 7 26.20 7.12 -11.17
C ALA A 7 24.77 6.57 -11.18
N VAL A 8 24.56 5.36 -11.69
CA VAL A 8 23.25 4.68 -11.69
C VAL A 8 22.87 4.26 -10.28
N HIS A 9 23.85 3.78 -9.50
CA HIS A 9 23.64 3.42 -8.11
C HIS A 9 23.29 4.62 -7.24
N VAL A 10 24.00 5.74 -7.40
CA VAL A 10 23.72 7.00 -6.69
C VAL A 10 22.35 7.53 -7.08
N TYR A 11 22.00 7.55 -8.37
CA TYR A 11 20.69 8.01 -8.82
C TYR A 11 19.55 7.17 -8.23
N LEU A 12 19.68 5.84 -8.24
CA LEU A 12 18.69 4.93 -7.67
C LEU A 12 18.56 5.14 -6.15
N MET A 13 19.69 5.25 -5.44
CA MET A 13 19.69 5.57 -4.01
C MET A 13 19.00 6.91 -3.72
N THR A 14 19.24 7.94 -4.52
CA THR A 14 18.59 9.26 -4.36
C THR A 14 17.08 9.23 -4.65
N GLN A 15 16.63 8.43 -5.61
CA GLN A 15 15.19 8.23 -5.84
C GLN A 15 14.54 7.48 -4.67
N ILE A 16 15.22 6.46 -4.15
CA ILE A 16 14.77 5.70 -2.98
C ILE A 16 14.70 6.60 -1.74
N THR A 17 15.70 7.46 -1.51
CA THR A 17 15.68 8.42 -0.40
C THR A 17 14.54 9.42 -0.52
N ASN A 18 14.23 9.87 -1.73
CA ASN A 18 13.14 10.79 -2.00
C ASN A 18 11.74 10.14 -1.87
N ILE A 19 11.63 8.81 -1.88
CA ILE A 19 10.36 8.10 -1.68
C ILE A 19 10.01 7.98 -0.19
N TYR A 20 10.95 7.61 0.68
CA TYR A 20 10.64 7.50 2.11
C TYR A 20 10.77 8.84 2.86
N ALA A 21 11.51 9.81 2.33
CA ALA A 21 11.56 11.16 2.91
C ALA A 21 10.24 11.92 2.71
N ASP A 22 9.39 11.46 1.80
CA ASP A 22 8.09 12.02 1.50
C ASP A 22 7.01 10.99 1.83
N PHE A 23 6.50 11.05 3.06
CA PHE A 23 5.48 10.11 3.55
C PHE A 23 4.23 10.08 2.66
N LYS A 24 3.92 11.20 2.00
CA LYS A 24 2.81 11.31 1.05
C LYS A 24 2.94 10.35 -0.13
N LYS A 25 4.14 10.12 -0.64
CA LYS A 25 4.37 9.13 -1.71
C LYS A 25 4.05 7.72 -1.24
N ILE A 26 4.24 7.42 0.05
CA ILE A 26 3.87 6.12 0.62
C ILE A 26 2.35 5.99 0.67
N GLU A 27 1.64 7.04 1.08
CA GLU A 27 0.17 7.08 1.08
C GLU A 27 -0.38 6.90 -0.33
N GLU A 28 0.18 7.58 -1.34
CA GLU A 28 -0.16 7.41 -2.75
C GLU A 28 0.01 5.95 -3.23
N LEU A 29 1.13 5.31 -2.86
CA LEU A 29 1.36 3.90 -3.18
C LEU A 29 0.34 2.98 -2.50
N VAL A 30 0.00 3.23 -1.24
CA VAL A 30 -1.01 2.42 -0.54
C VAL A 30 -2.38 2.63 -1.15
N ALA A 31 -2.79 3.88 -1.40
CA ALA A 31 -4.05 4.25 -2.03
C ALA A 31 -4.21 3.55 -3.38
N ARG A 32 -3.19 3.63 -4.24
CA ARG A 32 -3.16 2.95 -5.53
C ARG A 32 -3.25 1.43 -5.40
N GLY A 33 -2.45 0.85 -4.51
CA GLY A 33 -2.41 -0.59 -4.31
C GLY A 33 -3.74 -1.16 -3.81
N LEU A 34 -4.38 -0.49 -2.84
CA LEU A 34 -5.70 -0.85 -2.33
C LEU A 34 -6.79 -0.65 -3.39
N TRP A 35 -6.73 0.46 -4.13
CA TRP A 35 -7.66 0.74 -5.22
C TRP A 35 -7.64 -0.39 -6.25
N VAL A 36 -6.47 -0.73 -6.78
CA VAL A 36 -6.34 -1.83 -7.76
C VAL A 36 -6.82 -3.15 -7.17
N ALA A 37 -6.41 -3.48 -5.93
CA ALA A 37 -6.78 -4.74 -5.29
C ALA A 37 -8.30 -4.93 -5.22
N VAL A 38 -9.05 -3.90 -4.81
CA VAL A 38 -10.50 -3.99 -4.62
C VAL A 38 -11.29 -3.66 -5.88
N LYS A 39 -10.93 -2.62 -6.63
CA LYS A 39 -11.69 -2.17 -7.82
C LYS A 39 -11.90 -3.31 -8.80
N TYR A 40 -10.84 -4.07 -9.07
CA TYR A 40 -10.85 -5.18 -10.02
C TYR A 40 -11.17 -6.55 -9.39
N ALA A 41 -11.40 -6.61 -8.07
CA ALA A 41 -11.81 -7.85 -7.41
C ALA A 41 -13.18 -8.31 -7.92
N ARG A 42 -13.26 -9.57 -8.39
CA ARG A 42 -14.51 -10.26 -8.76
C ARG A 42 -15.24 -10.84 -7.55
N GLY A 43 -14.53 -11.11 -6.45
CA GLY A 43 -15.08 -11.63 -5.20
C GLY A 43 -15.52 -10.53 -4.24
N THR A 44 -15.90 -10.95 -3.03
CA THR A 44 -16.37 -10.06 -1.95
C THR A 44 -15.31 -9.75 -0.90
N CYS A 45 -14.10 -10.30 -1.06
CA CYS A 45 -12.96 -10.12 -0.16
C CYS A 45 -11.66 -10.23 -0.95
N VAL A 46 -10.66 -9.46 -0.55
CA VAL A 46 -9.27 -9.60 -1.01
C VAL A 46 -8.35 -9.79 0.18
N SER A 47 -7.28 -10.57 -0.01
CA SER A 47 -6.24 -10.77 0.99
C SER A 47 -4.88 -10.48 0.38
N PHE A 48 -4.11 -9.60 1.02
CA PHE A 48 -2.83 -9.12 0.50
C PHE A 48 -1.80 -8.95 1.61
N THR A 49 -0.53 -8.93 1.22
CA THR A 49 0.58 -8.55 2.08
C THR A 49 0.97 -7.09 1.79
N PRO A 50 1.75 -6.42 2.66
CA PRO A 50 2.31 -5.10 2.36
C PRO A 50 3.08 -5.06 1.03
N LYS A 51 3.86 -6.11 0.74
CA LYS A 51 4.54 -6.25 -0.55
C LYS A 51 3.54 -6.30 -1.71
N LYS A 52 2.42 -7.01 -1.55
CA LYS A 52 1.43 -7.15 -2.62
C LYS A 52 0.71 -5.82 -2.91
N VAL A 53 0.52 -4.97 -1.91
CA VAL A 53 0.02 -3.60 -2.09
C VAL A 53 0.97 -2.79 -2.98
N LEU A 54 2.27 -2.85 -2.71
CA LEU A 54 3.28 -2.19 -3.55
C LEU A 54 3.30 -2.72 -4.99
N GLU A 55 3.22 -4.04 -5.17
CA GLU A 55 3.13 -4.67 -6.51
C GLU A 55 1.89 -4.20 -7.29
N TYR A 56 0.73 -4.04 -6.62
CA TYR A 56 -0.48 -3.48 -7.24
C TYR A 56 -0.33 -2.01 -7.60
N ALA A 57 0.50 -1.27 -6.86
CA ALA A 57 0.88 0.11 -7.19
C ALA A 57 2.02 0.19 -8.21
N GLU A 58 2.40 -0.93 -8.85
CA GLU A 58 3.52 -1.07 -9.79
C GLU A 58 4.89 -0.67 -9.20
N PHE A 59 4.99 -0.65 -7.87
CA PHE A 59 6.24 -0.47 -7.15
C PHE A 59 6.80 -1.84 -6.75
N ASN A 60 7.69 -2.37 -7.60
CA ASN A 60 8.18 -3.76 -7.44
C ASN A 60 9.42 -3.88 -6.52
N GLU A 61 9.93 -2.76 -5.99
CA GLU A 61 11.09 -2.76 -5.11
C GLU A 61 10.68 -3.07 -3.66
N ALA A 62 11.24 -4.14 -3.10
CA ALA A 62 10.99 -4.56 -1.72
C ALA A 62 11.93 -3.84 -0.73
N ILE A 63 11.83 -2.51 -0.67
CA ILE A 63 12.71 -1.70 0.18
C ILE A 63 12.22 -1.78 1.64
N PRO A 64 13.06 -2.19 2.61
CA PRO A 64 12.63 -2.43 3.99
C PRO A 64 11.95 -1.24 4.67
N VAL A 65 12.47 -0.02 4.46
CA VAL A 65 11.87 1.20 5.02
C VAL A 65 10.49 1.48 4.43
N VAL A 66 10.33 1.36 3.10
CA VAL A 66 9.03 1.51 2.42
C VAL A 66 8.03 0.49 2.92
N LEU A 67 8.43 -0.79 3.03
CA LEU A 67 7.57 -1.84 3.58
C LEU A 67 7.15 -1.56 5.02
N THR A 68 8.00 -0.91 5.82
CA THR A 68 7.69 -0.53 7.19
C THR A 68 6.65 0.59 7.23
N LEU A 69 6.78 1.61 6.37
CA LEU A 69 5.83 2.70 6.27
C LEU A 69 4.47 2.22 5.71
N VAL A 70 4.47 1.35 4.70
CA VAL A 70 3.23 0.70 4.22
C VAL A 70 2.55 -0.09 5.33
N LYS A 71 3.31 -0.87 6.12
CA LYS A 71 2.75 -1.60 7.27
C LYS A 71 2.15 -0.67 8.30
N HIS A 72 2.75 0.49 8.53
CA HIS A 72 2.26 1.49 9.48
C HIS A 72 0.86 2.00 9.06
N ILE A 73 0.70 2.41 7.80
CA ILE A 73 -0.57 2.85 7.22
C ILE A 73 -1.63 1.74 7.29
N LEU A 74 -1.30 0.52 6.86
CA LEU A 74 -2.24 -0.61 6.90
C LEU A 74 -2.64 -0.98 8.34
N LYS A 75 -1.73 -0.77 9.31
CA LYS A 75 -2.04 -0.99 10.72
C LYS A 75 -3.03 0.04 11.24
N GLN A 76 -2.85 1.33 10.93
CA GLN A 76 -3.80 2.38 11.33
C GLN A 76 -5.19 2.10 10.75
N LEU A 77 -5.28 1.79 9.45
CA LEU A 77 -6.54 1.38 8.82
C LEU A 77 -7.18 0.14 9.47
N ASN A 78 -6.37 -0.81 9.95
CA ASN A 78 -6.87 -1.97 10.70
C ASN A 78 -7.36 -1.58 12.10
N ASP A 79 -6.61 -0.75 12.81
CA ASP A 79 -6.94 -0.30 14.17
C ASP A 79 -8.29 0.45 14.18
N ASP A 80 -8.58 1.20 13.10
CA ASP A 80 -9.85 1.91 12.90
C ASP A 80 -10.96 1.06 12.24
N GLY A 81 -10.72 -0.23 12.04
CA GLY A 81 -11.73 -1.20 11.57
C GLY A 81 -11.99 -1.20 10.06
N TYR A 82 -11.18 -0.50 9.26
CA TYR A 82 -11.30 -0.51 7.79
C TYR A 82 -10.69 -1.77 7.15
N LEU A 83 -9.75 -2.41 7.82
CA LEU A 83 -9.09 -3.65 7.41
C LEU A 83 -9.11 -4.67 8.55
N GLN A 84 -8.89 -5.95 8.21
CA GLN A 84 -8.64 -6.99 9.19
C GLN A 84 -7.25 -7.59 9.00
N MET A 85 -6.42 -7.54 10.04
CA MET A 85 -5.13 -8.20 10.08
C MET A 85 -5.29 -9.69 10.40
N ASP A 86 -4.62 -10.54 9.61
CA ASP A 86 -4.44 -11.96 9.85
C ASP A 86 -2.95 -12.24 10.10
N SER A 87 -2.61 -12.49 11.37
CA SER A 87 -1.28 -12.86 11.84
C SER A 87 -1.21 -14.31 12.33
N SER A 88 -2.21 -15.15 12.00
CA SER A 88 -2.26 -16.56 12.41
C SER A 88 -1.17 -17.43 11.78
N ARG A 89 -0.47 -16.90 10.77
CA ARG A 89 0.60 -17.57 10.01
C ARG A 89 1.92 -16.80 10.14
N SER A 90 3.00 -17.38 9.63
CA SER A 90 4.34 -16.77 9.62
C SER A 90 4.42 -15.42 8.87
N ILE A 91 3.45 -15.11 8.01
CA ILE A 91 3.40 -13.87 7.23
C ILE A 91 2.12 -13.12 7.58
N VAL A 92 2.26 -11.89 8.06
CA VAL A 92 1.14 -10.97 8.28
C VAL A 92 0.46 -10.64 6.96
N ARG A 93 -0.86 -10.85 6.92
CA ARG A 93 -1.73 -10.48 5.81
C ARG A 93 -2.79 -9.52 6.30
N TYR A 94 -3.32 -8.74 5.39
CA TYR A 94 -4.52 -7.94 5.61
C TYR A 94 -5.64 -8.48 4.73
N ARG A 95 -6.88 -8.30 5.19
CA ARG A 95 -8.09 -8.61 4.46
C ARG A 95 -8.95 -7.36 4.39
N LEU A 96 -9.50 -7.11 3.20
CA LEU A 96 -10.47 -6.07 2.93
C LEU A 96 -11.67 -6.73 2.25
N CYS A 97 -12.82 -6.66 2.90
CA CYS A 97 -14.04 -7.36 2.53
C CYS A 97 -15.20 -6.38 2.37
N ARG A 98 -16.28 -6.84 1.72
CA ARG A 98 -17.49 -6.05 1.40
C ARG A 98 -18.26 -5.49 2.60
N ASP A 99 -17.92 -5.91 3.81
CA ASP A 99 -18.47 -5.44 5.08
C ASP A 99 -17.70 -4.21 5.62
N SER A 100 -16.57 -3.86 5.02
CA SER A 100 -15.81 -2.65 5.35
C SER A 100 -16.32 -1.44 4.57
N ARG A 101 -16.45 -0.29 5.26
CA ARG A 101 -16.73 1.01 4.62
C ARG A 101 -15.69 1.37 3.54
N LEU A 102 -14.44 0.99 3.74
CA LEU A 102 -13.36 1.23 2.77
C LEU A 102 -13.57 0.44 1.47
N TRP A 103 -14.16 -0.77 1.54
CA TRP A 103 -14.46 -1.54 0.34
C TRP A 103 -15.46 -0.81 -0.55
N ASP A 104 -16.57 -0.33 0.03
CA ASP A 104 -17.61 0.37 -0.71
C ASP A 104 -17.08 1.67 -1.30
N LEU A 105 -16.28 2.42 -0.52
CA LEU A 105 -15.60 3.62 -0.99
C LEU A 105 -14.76 3.33 -2.24
N ILE A 106 -13.89 2.31 -2.19
CA ILE A 106 -13.03 1.97 -3.33
C ILE A 106 -13.84 1.49 -4.54
N LYS A 107 -14.91 0.69 -4.32
CA LYS A 107 -15.77 0.24 -5.42
C LYS A 107 -16.44 1.41 -6.14
N GLN A 108 -16.84 2.44 -5.40
CA GLN A 108 -17.52 3.62 -5.93
C GLN A 108 -16.57 4.71 -6.42
N SER A 109 -15.28 4.68 -6.03
CA SER A 109 -14.32 5.71 -6.38
C SER A 109 -14.04 5.82 -7.88
N GLY A 110 -13.71 7.04 -8.34
CA GLY A 110 -13.28 7.29 -9.71
C GLY A 110 -11.83 6.87 -9.96
N GLY A 111 -11.01 6.86 -8.90
CA GLY A 111 -9.60 6.54 -8.98
C GLY A 111 -8.96 6.30 -7.61
N PRO A 112 -7.64 6.07 -7.57
CA PRO A 112 -6.88 5.97 -6.33
C PRO A 112 -6.82 7.28 -5.53
N GLU A 113 -7.08 8.43 -6.15
CA GLU A 113 -7.05 9.75 -5.50
C GLU A 113 -8.16 9.91 -4.45
N ASP A 114 -9.33 9.32 -4.67
CA ASP A 114 -10.40 9.30 -3.66
C ASP A 114 -10.04 8.42 -2.45
N VAL A 115 -9.27 7.37 -2.70
CA VAL A 115 -8.76 6.48 -1.64
C VAL A 115 -7.65 7.19 -0.85
N LEU A 116 -6.82 7.98 -1.53
CA LEU A 116 -5.79 8.78 -0.89
C LEU A 116 -6.39 9.79 0.08
N LYS A 117 -7.38 10.58 -0.35
CA LYS A 117 -8.08 11.54 0.52
C LYS A 117 -8.65 10.87 1.77
N PHE A 118 -9.25 9.69 1.60
CA PHE A 118 -9.76 8.91 2.73
C PHE A 118 -8.65 8.46 3.68
N ILE A 119 -7.49 8.04 3.15
CA ILE A 119 -6.34 7.65 3.97
C ILE A 119 -5.80 8.86 4.74
N GLU A 120 -5.65 10.01 4.08
CA GLU A 120 -5.22 11.28 4.69
C GLU A 120 -6.18 11.66 5.84
N GLU A 121 -7.50 11.61 5.63
CA GLU A 121 -8.52 11.89 6.66
C GLU A 121 -8.50 10.95 7.88
N VAL A 122 -7.98 9.73 7.73
CA VAL A 122 -7.94 8.72 8.79
C VAL A 122 -6.64 8.76 9.58
N ILE A 123 -5.54 9.15 8.94
CA ILE A 123 -4.18 9.06 9.50
C ILE A 123 -3.69 10.39 10.09
N GLU A 124 -4.27 11.52 9.69
CA GLU A 124 -4.06 12.84 10.30
C GLU A 124 -4.87 13.05 11.60
#